data_AF-A0AA87ZKC8-F1
#
_entry.id   AF-A0AA87ZKC8-F1
#
_cell.length_a   1.000
_cell.length_b   1.000
_cell.length_c   1.000
_cell.angle_alpha   90.00
_cell.angle_beta   90.00
_cell.angle_gamma   90.00
#
_symmetry.space_group_name_H-M   'P 1'
#
loop_
_entity.id
_entity.type
_entity.pdbx_description
1 polymer ?
#
loop_
_entity_poly.entity_id
_entity_poly.type
_entity_poly.pdbx_seq_one_letter_code
_entity_poly.pdbx_strand_id
1 'polypeptide(L)'
;MLKKECPKLAEEMGPWSEIWPQEICHSAGKLAGDLWKNQLGLRIRETGDKAPDSRAWKMRPRDQAGLSFGPRIKLQGLHTGSSSRGLEGAAHPAKRSKSYTKIPSSMANLSSVSSQLSLDQFHHLFLSLLLLLQACSLVHLAVSMDSDTVEFLPGFHGPLPFHLETGYIGVGESEDIQLFYYFVKSERNPEKDPLLLWLNGGPGCSGWSGLVYQIGPLEYNQKLEQYSGSLLPSLVLNPDSWTKISSIIFIDSPVGTGFSYGRTPLASQSGDFKQVNHLLQFLRKWLINHPDFTSNPVYINGDSYSGIPIPILAQQISNENEAGVTPVINLQGYTLGNPLTDIKSEDNSQIPFAHSRALISDELYKSLKKNCRGKYKNIDPSNRKCLQDMQAYDKCVSGLNFFHILEPPCSKDSQVVEEVKTGARSLDENCAPLCLEHEHWLSLYWANEPSVRRALGVREGTKGKWQRCNFNVPYQKDVYNTVPYHFNLSTKGYRSLVYSGDQDMRVPFSATQAWIRSLNFPIVDDWRPWIVDGHVGGYTRTYSNRMTFATVKAR
;
A
#
# COMPACT_ATOMS: atom_id res chain seq x y z
N MET A 1 31.54 -37.64 37.06
CA MET A 1 30.77 -38.83 36.63
C MET A 1 29.30 -38.49 36.75
N LEU A 2 28.57 -38.50 35.64
CA LEU A 2 27.14 -38.81 35.50
C LEU A 2 26.76 -38.50 34.04
N LYS A 3 27.30 -39.36 33.16
CA LYS A 3 26.68 -39.75 31.90
C LYS A 3 25.97 -41.06 32.19
N LYS A 4 24.79 -41.26 31.57
CA LYS A 4 23.90 -42.43 31.59
C LYS A 4 22.74 -42.30 32.56
N GLU A 5 21.60 -41.86 32.02
CA GLU A 5 20.32 -42.58 32.09
C GLU A 5 19.28 -41.87 31.21
N CYS A 6 19.17 -42.34 29.96
CA CYS A 6 18.04 -42.13 29.07
C CYS A 6 18.15 -43.24 28.01
N PRO A 7 17.47 -44.39 28.20
CA PRO A 7 16.26 -44.64 27.40
C PRO A 7 15.27 -45.63 28.06
N LYS A 8 14.03 -45.22 28.35
CA LYS A 8 12.90 -46.16 28.57
C LYS A 8 11.53 -45.45 28.66
N LEU A 9 11.16 -44.72 27.60
CA LEU A 9 9.81 -44.16 27.46
C LEU A 9 9.44 -43.97 25.96
N ALA A 10 9.79 -44.96 25.14
CA ALA A 10 9.56 -44.96 23.69
C ALA A 10 8.81 -46.21 23.18
N GLU A 11 8.00 -46.86 24.03
CA GLU A 11 7.31 -48.11 23.66
C GLU A 11 5.81 -48.19 24.04
N GLU A 12 5.15 -47.09 24.43
CA GLU A 12 3.72 -47.13 24.83
C GLU A 12 2.75 -46.23 24.05
N MET A 13 3.14 -45.64 22.91
CA MET A 13 2.17 -44.90 22.08
C MET A 13 2.31 -45.28 20.61
N GLY A 14 1.47 -46.23 20.18
CA GLY A 14 1.20 -46.54 18.78
C GLY A 14 0.50 -45.39 18.03
N PRO A 15 0.19 -45.59 16.74
CA PRO A 15 0.32 -44.58 15.69
C PRO A 15 -0.94 -43.72 15.57
N TRP A 16 -0.85 -42.46 15.98
CA TRP A 16 -1.78 -41.42 15.58
C TRP A 16 -1.01 -40.13 15.31
N SER A 17 -1.30 -39.55 14.15
CA SER A 17 -0.96 -38.19 13.67
C SER A 17 0.10 -38.10 12.57
N GLU A 18 -0.25 -38.63 11.40
CA GLU A 18 -0.05 -37.90 10.15
C GLU A 18 -0.89 -36.60 10.17
N ILE A 19 -0.49 -35.61 9.36
CA ILE A 19 -1.16 -34.32 9.05
C ILE A 19 -0.75 -33.13 9.94
N TRP A 20 0.19 -32.29 9.48
CA TRP A 20 0.20 -30.81 9.69
C TRP A 20 1.13 -30.15 8.64
N PRO A 21 0.67 -29.20 7.80
CA PRO A 21 1.54 -28.35 6.97
C PRO A 21 1.87 -27.00 7.62
N GLN A 22 3.03 -26.49 7.18
CA GLN A 22 3.68 -25.20 7.42
C GLN A 22 2.88 -24.02 6.83
N GLU A 23 2.84 -22.83 7.48
CA GLU A 23 2.50 -21.52 6.86
C GLU A 23 2.47 -20.36 7.90
N ILE A 24 3.48 -19.49 8.01
CA ILE A 24 3.39 -18.32 8.92
C ILE A 24 4.10 -17.05 8.40
N CYS A 25 3.41 -16.36 7.51
CA CYS A 25 3.40 -14.89 7.34
C CYS A 25 2.09 -14.48 6.63
N HIS A 26 1.58 -15.41 5.80
CA HIS A 26 0.22 -15.53 5.28
C HIS A 26 -0.88 -15.29 6.33
N SER A 27 -0.67 -15.74 7.59
CA SER A 27 -1.68 -15.70 8.65
C SER A 27 -2.13 -14.28 9.05
N ALA A 28 -1.28 -13.25 9.01
CA ALA A 28 -1.68 -11.91 9.49
C ALA A 28 -2.64 -11.19 8.52
N GLY A 29 -2.36 -11.26 7.21
CA GLY A 29 -3.22 -10.73 6.14
C GLY A 29 -4.50 -11.56 5.96
N LYS A 30 -4.40 -12.89 6.04
CA LYS A 30 -5.52 -13.85 6.01
C LYS A 30 -6.54 -13.56 7.12
N LEU A 31 -6.08 -13.49 8.36
CA LEU A 31 -6.90 -13.22 9.54
C LEU A 31 -7.49 -11.79 9.50
N ALA A 32 -6.73 -10.78 9.07
CA ALA A 32 -7.26 -9.43 8.89
C ALA A 32 -8.36 -9.36 7.82
N GLY A 33 -8.34 -10.24 6.81
CA GLY A 33 -9.38 -10.33 5.78
C GLY A 33 -10.76 -10.63 6.32
N ASP A 34 -10.89 -11.50 7.33
CA ASP A 34 -12.19 -11.79 7.94
C ASP A 34 -12.71 -10.64 8.79
N LEU A 35 -11.82 -9.93 9.46
CA LEU A 35 -12.16 -8.70 10.16
C LEU A 35 -12.62 -7.61 9.18
N TRP A 36 -11.96 -7.51 8.02
CA TRP A 36 -12.32 -6.61 6.93
C TRP A 36 -13.68 -6.94 6.32
N LYS A 37 -13.94 -8.22 5.98
CA LYS A 37 -15.25 -8.71 5.51
C LYS A 37 -16.38 -8.31 6.46
N ASN A 38 -16.14 -8.47 7.77
CA ASN A 38 -17.09 -8.08 8.81
C ASN A 38 -17.34 -6.56 8.85
N GLN A 39 -16.30 -5.73 8.67
CA GLN A 39 -16.45 -4.27 8.63
C GLN A 39 -17.17 -3.75 7.38
N LEU A 40 -17.08 -4.46 6.27
CA LEU A 40 -17.81 -4.14 5.04
C LEU A 40 -19.27 -4.63 5.05
N GLY A 41 -19.67 -5.42 6.06
CA GLY A 41 -21.01 -6.03 6.11
C GLY A 41 -21.23 -7.09 5.04
N LEU A 42 -20.15 -7.59 4.43
CA LEU A 42 -20.18 -8.54 3.32
C LEU A 42 -20.02 -9.97 3.87
N ARG A 43 -21.12 -10.65 4.19
CA ARG A 43 -21.09 -12.10 4.42
C ARG A 43 -21.08 -12.82 3.07
N ILE A 44 -20.04 -13.59 2.78
CA ILE A 44 -20.08 -14.61 1.73
C ILE A 44 -21.01 -15.70 2.26
N ARG A 45 -22.16 -15.91 1.61
CA ARG A 45 -22.90 -17.17 1.80
C ARG A 45 -22.13 -18.23 1.02
N GLU A 46 -21.53 -19.17 1.73
CA GLU A 46 -21.18 -20.45 1.11
C GLU A 46 -22.46 -21.04 0.53
N THR A 47 -22.53 -21.12 -0.79
CA THR A 47 -23.62 -21.81 -1.49
C THR A 47 -23.28 -23.29 -1.49
N GLY A 48 -23.55 -23.94 -0.36
CA GLY A 48 -23.74 -25.38 -0.34
C GLY A 48 -25.11 -25.70 -0.94
N ASP A 49 -25.12 -26.48 -2.02
CA ASP A 49 -26.33 -26.99 -2.65
C ASP A 49 -27.31 -27.59 -1.64
N LYS A 50 -28.52 -27.02 -1.58
CA LYS A 50 -29.79 -27.70 -1.28
C LYS A 50 -30.99 -26.81 -1.61
N ALA A 51 -31.90 -27.37 -2.39
CA ALA A 51 -33.17 -26.80 -2.84
C ALA A 51 -34.14 -26.47 -1.67
N PRO A 52 -35.22 -25.69 -1.91
CA PRO A 52 -35.80 -24.80 -0.91
C PRO A 52 -36.84 -25.49 -0.04
N ASP A 53 -36.88 -25.13 1.25
CA ASP A 53 -38.13 -25.22 2.01
C ASP A 53 -38.52 -23.89 2.63
N SER A 54 -39.77 -23.56 2.35
CA SER A 54 -40.56 -22.45 2.81
C SER A 54 -40.77 -22.48 4.32
N ARG A 55 -40.43 -21.38 5.02
CA ARG A 55 -41.30 -20.83 6.06
C ARG A 55 -40.85 -19.43 6.49
N ALA A 56 -41.82 -18.53 6.37
CA ALA A 56 -41.76 -17.12 6.65
C ALA A 56 -41.46 -16.82 8.13
N TRP A 57 -40.59 -15.83 8.37
CA TRP A 57 -40.65 -14.98 9.56
C TRP A 57 -40.67 -13.52 9.13
N LYS A 58 -41.86 -12.93 9.24
CA LYS A 58 -42.10 -11.48 9.17
C LYS A 58 -41.43 -10.81 10.37
N MET A 59 -40.48 -9.92 10.14
CA MET A 59 -40.17 -8.86 11.10
C MET A 59 -40.94 -7.60 10.69
N ARG A 60 -41.83 -7.13 11.58
CA ARG A 60 -42.48 -5.82 11.49
C ARG A 60 -41.54 -4.74 12.07
N PRO A 61 -41.59 -3.49 11.58
CA PRO A 61 -40.80 -2.38 12.10
C PRO A 61 -41.40 -1.86 13.42
N ARG A 62 -40.55 -1.42 14.36
CA ARG A 62 -40.96 -0.53 15.46
C ARG A 62 -40.36 0.86 15.24
N ASP A 63 -41.25 1.75 14.83
CA ASP A 63 -41.56 3.05 15.41
C ASP A 63 -40.44 4.07 15.66
N GLN A 64 -40.56 5.11 14.85
CA GLN A 64 -40.12 6.48 15.11
C GLN A 64 -40.83 7.09 16.33
N ALA A 65 -40.05 7.76 17.17
CA ALA A 65 -40.43 8.97 17.91
C ALA A 65 -39.11 9.75 18.11
N GLY A 66 -38.90 10.99 17.67
CA GLY A 66 -39.84 12.08 17.52
C GLY A 66 -39.72 13.01 18.72
N LEU A 67 -38.58 13.71 18.90
CA LEU A 67 -38.48 14.86 19.79
C LEU A 67 -37.50 15.91 19.22
N SER A 68 -38.10 17.00 18.77
CA SER A 68 -37.50 18.28 18.40
C SER A 68 -37.31 19.16 19.63
N PHE A 69 -36.17 19.83 19.79
CA PHE A 69 -36.09 21.17 20.38
C PHE A 69 -34.81 21.87 19.88
N GLY A 70 -34.99 22.99 19.15
CA GLY A 70 -33.96 24.02 18.98
C GLY A 70 -33.97 24.99 20.17
N PRO A 71 -33.03 25.96 20.20
CA PRO A 71 -33.39 27.22 19.56
C PRO A 71 -32.29 27.86 18.70
N ARG A 72 -32.78 28.72 17.81
CA ARG A 72 -32.08 29.64 16.90
C ARG A 72 -31.34 30.74 17.66
N ILE A 73 -30.20 31.18 17.13
CA ILE A 73 -29.69 32.55 17.33
C ILE A 73 -29.48 33.19 15.94
N LYS A 74 -29.98 34.42 15.80
CA LYS A 74 -29.91 35.29 14.61
C LYS A 74 -28.64 36.15 14.63
N LEU A 75 -28.05 36.27 13.44
CA LEU A 75 -27.44 37.45 12.78
C LEU A 75 -26.99 38.67 13.61
N GLN A 76 -25.75 39.11 13.35
CA GLN A 76 -25.44 40.53 13.12
C GLN A 76 -24.21 40.67 12.22
N GLY A 77 -24.38 41.36 11.09
CA GLY A 77 -23.30 41.86 10.24
C GLY A 77 -22.79 43.22 10.72
N LEU A 78 -21.58 43.58 10.30
CA LEU A 78 -21.05 44.94 10.38
C LEU A 78 -20.21 45.22 9.12
N HIS A 79 -20.69 46.18 8.35
CA HIS A 79 -20.00 46.90 7.27
C HIS A 79 -19.60 48.27 7.81
N THR A 80 -18.35 48.67 7.60
CA THR A 80 -17.81 50.04 7.39
C THR A 80 -16.35 49.84 6.95
N GLY A 81 -15.72 50.45 5.94
CA GLY A 81 -15.95 51.71 5.26
C GLY A 81 -14.60 52.45 5.16
N SER A 82 -14.00 52.45 3.96
CA SER A 82 -13.02 53.39 3.35
C SER A 82 -11.83 53.99 4.13
N SER A 83 -10.64 53.99 3.51
CA SER A 83 -9.97 55.23 3.06
C SER A 83 -8.67 54.96 2.28
N SER A 84 -8.59 55.55 1.09
CA SER A 84 -7.47 55.70 0.17
C SER A 84 -6.44 56.77 0.60
N ARG A 85 -5.17 56.59 0.21
CA ARG A 85 -4.10 57.57 -0.15
C ARG A 85 -2.89 56.69 -0.54
N GLY A 86 -2.29 56.70 -1.73
CA GLY A 86 -2.00 57.78 -2.67
C GLY A 86 -0.62 58.34 -2.34
N LEU A 87 0.43 57.92 -3.08
CA LEU A 87 1.68 58.68 -3.29
C LEU A 87 2.50 58.06 -4.44
N GLU A 88 2.86 58.95 -5.37
CA GLU A 88 3.56 58.77 -6.64
C GLU A 88 5.10 58.78 -6.48
N GLY A 89 5.78 58.42 -7.58
CA GLY A 89 7.15 58.86 -7.92
C GLY A 89 8.18 57.73 -7.87
N ALA A 90 9.09 57.56 -8.82
CA ALA A 90 9.42 58.28 -10.04
C ALA A 90 10.28 57.35 -10.92
N ALA A 91 10.18 57.50 -12.25
CA ALA A 91 10.97 56.79 -13.25
C ALA A 91 12.08 57.70 -13.81
N HIS A 92 13.23 57.12 -14.18
CA HIS A 92 14.21 57.71 -15.11
C HIS A 92 15.20 56.65 -15.66
N PRO A 93 15.91 56.90 -16.79
CA PRO A 93 15.61 56.23 -18.06
C PRO A 93 16.79 55.44 -18.67
N ALA A 94 16.50 54.59 -19.66
CA ALA A 94 17.52 53.92 -20.49
C ALA A 94 17.45 54.33 -21.97
N LYS A 95 18.63 54.45 -22.57
CA LYS A 95 18.97 55.15 -23.82
C LYS A 95 18.60 54.36 -25.10
N ARG A 96 18.27 55.14 -26.14
CA ARG A 96 18.21 54.75 -27.57
C ARG A 96 19.58 54.32 -28.11
N SER A 97 19.59 53.32 -29.00
CA SER A 97 20.51 53.26 -30.13
C SER A 97 19.71 53.09 -31.44
N LYS A 98 20.17 53.77 -32.50
CA LYS A 98 19.61 53.73 -33.85
C LYS A 98 20.43 52.74 -34.69
N SER A 99 19.78 51.98 -35.55
CA SER A 99 20.38 51.44 -36.76
C SER A 99 19.39 51.54 -37.91
N TYR A 100 19.84 52.10 -39.02
CA TYR A 100 19.14 52.29 -40.28
C TYR A 100 19.40 51.10 -41.19
N THR A 101 18.37 50.59 -41.86
CA THR A 101 18.52 49.91 -43.16
C THR A 101 17.32 50.22 -44.07
N LYS A 102 17.64 50.39 -45.35
CA LYS A 102 16.80 50.91 -46.45
C LYS A 102 15.81 49.88 -47.01
N ILE A 103 14.68 50.44 -47.45
CA ILE A 103 13.62 50.07 -48.42
C ILE A 103 14.12 49.22 -49.64
N PRO A 104 13.24 48.43 -50.32
CA PRO A 104 12.38 49.02 -51.35
C PRO A 104 10.93 48.49 -51.40
N SER A 105 10.07 49.39 -51.87
CA SER A 105 8.70 49.24 -52.31
C SER A 105 8.58 48.48 -53.63
N SER A 106 7.71 47.47 -53.68
CA SER A 106 7.03 47.05 -54.93
C SER A 106 5.55 46.79 -54.64
N MET A 107 4.72 47.79 -54.90
CA MET A 107 3.29 47.60 -55.16
C MET A 107 3.10 47.72 -56.67
N ALA A 108 2.78 46.62 -57.33
CA ALA A 108 2.04 46.60 -58.58
C ALA A 108 1.51 45.18 -58.86
N ASN A 109 0.17 45.10 -58.95
CA ASN A 109 -0.62 44.13 -59.71
C ASN A 109 -0.58 42.64 -59.35
N LEU A 110 -1.61 42.22 -58.61
CA LEU A 110 -2.39 41.03 -58.95
C LEU A 110 -3.86 41.32 -58.60
N SER A 111 -4.60 41.79 -59.60
CA SER A 111 -6.05 41.73 -59.62
C SER A 111 -6.50 40.32 -60.02
N SER A 112 -7.68 39.94 -59.52
CA SER A 112 -8.52 38.80 -59.91
C SER A 112 -8.07 37.41 -59.42
N VAL A 113 -8.57 37.00 -58.26
CA VAL A 113 -9.69 36.03 -58.13
C VAL A 113 -10.39 36.32 -56.80
N SER A 114 -11.48 37.08 -56.84
CA SER A 114 -12.41 37.19 -55.70
C SER A 114 -13.51 36.15 -55.90
N SER A 115 -13.30 34.92 -55.45
CA SER A 115 -14.42 34.12 -54.97
C SER A 115 -14.77 34.69 -53.60
N GLN A 116 -15.72 35.63 -53.58
CA GLN A 116 -16.36 36.04 -52.33
C GLN A 116 -17.08 34.81 -51.77
N LEU A 117 -16.42 34.09 -50.86
CA LEU A 117 -17.11 33.13 -50.02
C LEU A 117 -18.18 33.91 -49.26
N SER A 118 -19.43 33.48 -49.35
CA SER A 118 -20.51 34.13 -48.60
C SER A 118 -20.23 34.08 -47.10
N LEU A 119 -20.83 34.99 -46.32
CA LEU A 119 -20.66 35.02 -44.86
C LEU A 119 -20.99 33.65 -44.22
N ASP A 120 -21.92 32.90 -44.82
CA ASP A 120 -22.27 31.53 -44.46
C ASP A 120 -21.15 30.53 -44.74
N GLN A 121 -20.44 30.66 -45.87
CA GLN A 121 -19.31 29.78 -46.17
C GLN A 121 -18.13 30.01 -45.22
N PHE A 122 -17.90 31.26 -44.79
CA PHE A 122 -16.93 31.56 -43.73
C PHE A 122 -17.36 30.98 -42.37
N HIS A 123 -18.65 31.05 -42.03
CA HIS A 123 -19.18 30.42 -40.82
C HIS A 123 -19.02 28.91 -40.84
N HIS A 124 -19.34 28.25 -41.96
CA HIS A 124 -19.18 26.80 -42.10
C HIS A 124 -17.71 26.37 -42.04
N LEU A 125 -16.79 27.11 -42.67
CA LEU A 125 -15.34 26.84 -42.57
C LEU A 125 -14.82 27.04 -41.14
N PHE A 126 -15.28 28.09 -40.45
CA PHE A 126 -14.89 28.36 -39.06
C PHE A 126 -15.44 27.30 -38.08
N LEU A 127 -16.70 26.89 -38.24
CA LEU A 127 -17.31 25.79 -37.48
C LEU A 127 -16.63 24.45 -37.76
N SER A 128 -16.27 24.18 -39.02
CA SER A 128 -15.53 22.96 -39.40
C SER A 128 -14.13 22.94 -38.79
N LEU A 129 -13.45 24.10 -38.77
CA LEU A 129 -12.14 24.24 -38.14
C LEU A 129 -12.22 24.11 -36.61
N LEU A 130 -13.27 24.64 -35.98
CA LEU A 130 -13.56 24.46 -34.55
C LEU A 130 -13.86 22.99 -34.20
N LEU A 131 -14.63 22.30 -35.03
CA LEU A 131 -14.92 20.86 -34.89
C LEU A 131 -13.66 20.02 -35.10
N LEU A 132 -12.80 20.37 -36.07
CA LEU A 132 -11.50 19.74 -36.28
C LEU A 132 -10.53 20.02 -35.15
N LEU A 133 -10.53 21.24 -34.58
CA LEU A 133 -9.73 21.58 -33.39
C LEU A 133 -10.24 20.84 -32.15
N GLN A 134 -11.55 20.70 -31.96
CA GLN A 134 -12.14 19.89 -30.90
C GLN A 134 -11.84 18.40 -31.11
N ALA A 135 -11.91 17.89 -32.33
CA ALA A 135 -11.55 16.52 -32.67
C ALA A 135 -10.05 16.26 -32.47
N CYS A 136 -9.17 17.17 -32.88
CA CYS A 136 -7.73 17.08 -32.60
C CYS A 136 -7.43 17.19 -31.10
N SER A 137 -8.19 17.98 -30.35
CA SER A 137 -8.07 18.07 -28.88
C SER A 137 -8.49 16.75 -28.22
N LEU A 138 -9.53 16.08 -28.75
CA LEU A 138 -9.98 14.77 -28.28
C LEU A 138 -9.00 13.65 -28.68
N VAL A 139 -8.33 13.75 -29.83
CA VAL A 139 -7.31 12.79 -30.28
C VAL A 139 -5.99 12.96 -29.50
N HIS A 140 -5.64 14.17 -29.07
CA HIS A 140 -4.47 14.42 -28.21
C HIS A 140 -4.65 13.95 -26.75
N LEU A 141 -5.86 13.59 -26.33
CA LEU A 141 -6.15 13.04 -25.00
C LEU A 141 -6.25 11.52 -24.96
N ALA A 142 -6.18 10.84 -26.11
CA ALA A 142 -5.92 9.40 -26.15
C ALA A 142 -4.42 9.16 -25.88
N VAL A 143 -4.00 9.39 -24.64
CA VAL A 143 -2.76 8.80 -24.14
C VAL A 143 -2.97 7.29 -24.21
N SER A 144 -2.36 6.65 -25.20
CA SER A 144 -2.23 5.20 -25.26
C SER A 144 -1.43 4.76 -24.04
N MET A 145 -2.11 4.48 -22.93
CA MET A 145 -1.49 3.92 -21.74
C MET A 145 -1.36 2.42 -21.94
N ASP A 146 -0.14 1.94 -21.70
CA ASP A 146 0.34 0.59 -21.95
C ASP A 146 -0.09 -0.29 -20.76
N SER A 147 -1.26 -0.92 -20.88
CA SER A 147 -1.78 -1.89 -19.92
C SER A 147 -2.04 -3.21 -20.62
N ASP A 148 -1.50 -4.28 -20.08
CA ASP A 148 -1.59 -5.63 -20.62
C ASP A 148 -2.46 -6.48 -19.69
N THR A 149 -3.47 -7.15 -20.26
CA THR A 149 -4.15 -8.24 -19.56
C THR A 149 -3.27 -9.49 -19.61
N VAL A 150 -2.98 -10.05 -18.44
CA VAL A 150 -2.14 -11.22 -18.29
C VAL A 150 -3.02 -12.46 -18.24
N GLU A 151 -3.14 -13.18 -19.34
CA GLU A 151 -3.88 -14.46 -19.38
C GLU A 151 -3.04 -15.64 -18.86
N PHE A 152 -1.74 -15.63 -19.17
CA PHE A 152 -0.79 -16.67 -18.80
C PHE A 152 0.37 -16.05 -18.04
N LEU A 153 0.54 -16.48 -16.79
CA LEU A 153 1.61 -16.02 -15.93
C LEU A 153 2.63 -17.15 -15.73
N PRO A 154 3.91 -16.97 -16.13
CA PRO A 154 4.92 -18.00 -15.92
C PRO A 154 5.01 -18.41 -14.45
N GLY A 155 5.15 -19.71 -14.20
CA GLY A 155 5.09 -20.27 -12.85
C GLY A 155 3.68 -20.67 -12.40
N PHE A 156 2.61 -20.16 -13.01
CA PHE A 156 1.25 -20.65 -12.79
C PHE A 156 0.86 -21.68 -13.85
N HIS A 157 0.25 -22.79 -13.44
CA HIS A 157 -0.13 -23.84 -14.37
C HIS A 157 -1.47 -23.53 -15.07
N GLY A 158 -1.40 -23.21 -16.37
CA GLY A 158 -2.57 -22.90 -17.20
C GLY A 158 -2.94 -21.42 -17.22
N PRO A 159 -4.11 -21.06 -17.78
CA PRO A 159 -4.59 -19.68 -17.77
C PRO A 159 -4.96 -19.25 -16.34
N LEU A 160 -4.75 -17.97 -16.03
CA LEU A 160 -5.18 -17.41 -14.74
C LEU A 160 -6.71 -17.47 -14.63
N PRO A 161 -7.26 -17.96 -13.51
CA PRO A 161 -8.72 -18.05 -13.30
C PRO A 161 -9.34 -16.72 -12.85
N PHE A 162 -8.53 -15.65 -12.77
CA PHE A 162 -8.94 -14.30 -12.41
C PHE A 162 -8.31 -13.30 -13.37
N HIS A 163 -8.89 -12.11 -13.46
CA HIS A 163 -8.36 -11.04 -14.29
C HIS A 163 -7.19 -10.35 -13.60
N LEU A 164 -6.01 -10.48 -14.18
CA LEU A 164 -4.81 -9.71 -13.84
C LEU A 164 -4.49 -8.74 -14.98
N GLU A 165 -4.33 -7.48 -14.63
CA GLU A 165 -3.87 -6.43 -15.53
C GLU A 165 -2.59 -5.82 -14.96
N THR A 166 -1.62 -5.54 -15.82
CA THR A 166 -0.38 -4.87 -15.44
C THR A 166 -0.09 -3.71 -16.37
N GLY A 167 0.55 -2.67 -15.88
CA GLY A 167 0.91 -1.55 -16.75
C GLY A 167 1.66 -0.45 -16.04
N TYR A 168 1.89 0.63 -16.79
CA TYR A 168 2.57 1.82 -16.29
C TYR A 168 1.67 3.04 -16.34
N ILE A 169 1.66 3.84 -15.26
CA ILE A 169 1.09 5.18 -15.27
C ILE A 169 2.18 6.22 -15.06
N GLY A 170 2.22 7.20 -15.98
CA GLY A 170 3.11 8.35 -15.92
C GLY A 170 2.66 9.39 -14.91
N VAL A 171 3.56 9.83 -14.03
CA VAL A 171 3.31 10.83 -12.98
C VAL A 171 4.49 11.81 -12.86
N GLY A 172 4.29 12.92 -12.17
CA GLY A 172 5.27 14.01 -12.07
C GLY A 172 5.06 15.10 -13.13
N GLU A 173 5.86 16.18 -13.07
CA GLU A 173 5.68 17.41 -13.87
C GLU A 173 5.77 17.17 -15.39
N SER A 174 6.28 16.02 -15.85
CA SER A 174 6.37 15.67 -17.28
C SER A 174 6.20 14.17 -17.54
N GLU A 175 5.50 13.46 -16.64
CA GLU A 175 5.38 12.00 -16.68
C GLU A 175 6.75 11.29 -16.76
N ASP A 176 7.77 11.92 -16.21
CA ASP A 176 9.13 11.42 -16.15
C ASP A 176 9.30 10.29 -15.14
N ILE A 177 8.27 10.01 -14.33
CA ILE A 177 8.16 8.86 -13.45
C ILE A 177 7.09 7.93 -14.01
N GLN A 178 7.41 6.64 -14.08
CA GLN A 178 6.52 5.59 -14.54
C GLN A 178 6.29 4.62 -13.38
N LEU A 179 5.09 4.65 -12.79
CA LEU A 179 4.71 3.74 -11.71
C LEU A 179 4.06 2.49 -12.31
N PHE A 180 4.61 1.33 -11.96
CA PHE A 180 4.11 0.02 -12.34
C PHE A 180 3.06 -0.47 -11.34
N TYR A 181 2.03 -1.16 -11.83
CA TYR A 181 0.99 -1.74 -10.98
C TYR A 181 0.57 -3.11 -11.46
N TYR A 182 -0.02 -3.86 -10.53
CA TYR A 182 -0.73 -5.11 -10.75
C TYR A 182 -2.16 -4.89 -10.27
N PHE A 183 -3.13 -4.99 -11.17
CA PHE A 183 -4.54 -4.84 -10.87
C PHE A 183 -5.24 -6.19 -10.97
N VAL A 184 -5.92 -6.59 -9.89
CA VAL A 184 -6.74 -7.80 -9.85
C VAL A 184 -8.20 -7.42 -9.61
N LYS A 185 -9.10 -7.84 -10.49
CA LYS A 185 -10.55 -7.62 -10.30
C LYS A 185 -11.09 -8.50 -9.18
N SER A 186 -12.15 -8.02 -8.54
CA SER A 186 -12.88 -8.85 -7.59
C SER A 186 -13.42 -10.11 -8.27
N GLU A 187 -13.26 -11.25 -7.60
CA GLU A 187 -13.80 -12.54 -8.03
C GLU A 187 -15.32 -12.63 -7.86
N ARG A 188 -15.94 -11.67 -7.15
CA ARG A 188 -17.37 -11.67 -6.87
C ARG A 188 -18.15 -10.71 -7.77
N ASN A 189 -18.04 -9.39 -7.57
CA ASN A 189 -18.71 -8.41 -8.42
C ASN A 189 -17.85 -7.14 -8.55
N PRO A 190 -16.93 -7.07 -9.53
CA PRO A 190 -16.00 -5.95 -9.65
C PRO A 190 -16.67 -4.59 -9.93
N GLU A 191 -17.89 -4.55 -10.44
CA GLU A 191 -18.64 -3.29 -10.66
C GLU A 191 -19.17 -2.66 -9.36
N LYS A 192 -19.32 -3.46 -8.31
CA LYS A 192 -19.90 -3.00 -7.02
C LYS A 192 -18.92 -3.13 -5.86
N ASP A 193 -18.00 -4.07 -5.95
CA ASP A 193 -17.08 -4.40 -4.88
C ASP A 193 -16.02 -3.31 -4.72
N PRO A 194 -15.50 -3.08 -3.50
CA PRO A 194 -14.58 -1.98 -3.26
C PRO A 194 -13.30 -2.08 -4.09
N LEU A 195 -12.78 -0.91 -4.49
CA LEU A 195 -11.46 -0.75 -5.08
C LEU A 195 -10.45 -0.42 -3.97
N LEU A 196 -9.40 -1.23 -3.85
CA LEU A 196 -8.34 -1.07 -2.87
C LEU A 196 -7.06 -0.67 -3.59
N LEU A 197 -6.44 0.44 -3.17
CA LEU A 197 -5.03 0.68 -3.46
C LEU A 197 -4.21 0.04 -2.34
N TRP A 198 -3.27 -0.84 -2.67
CA TRP A 198 -2.39 -1.51 -1.70
C TRP A 198 -0.94 -1.07 -1.88
N LEU A 199 -0.37 -0.49 -0.82
CA LEU A 199 1.01 -0.03 -0.76
C LEU A 199 1.79 -0.81 0.29
N ASN A 200 2.76 -1.61 -0.15
CA ASN A 200 3.76 -2.18 0.76
C ASN A 200 4.74 -1.09 1.24
N GLY A 201 5.27 -1.27 2.45
CA GLY A 201 6.15 -0.30 3.08
C GLY A 201 7.60 -0.35 2.61
N GLY A 202 8.53 -0.43 3.57
CA GLY A 202 9.97 -0.37 3.36
C GLY A 202 10.59 0.90 3.96
N PRO A 203 10.62 2.05 3.26
CA PRO A 203 10.09 2.31 1.91
C PRO A 203 10.86 1.55 0.82
N GLY A 204 10.23 1.37 -0.34
CA GLY A 204 10.88 0.75 -1.51
C GLY A 204 10.57 -0.72 -1.73
N CYS A 205 9.56 -1.28 -1.04
CA CYS A 205 9.11 -2.64 -1.25
C CYS A 205 8.00 -2.72 -2.31
N SER A 206 8.15 -3.65 -3.25
CA SER A 206 7.24 -3.85 -4.37
C SER A 206 5.85 -4.30 -3.93
N GLY A 207 4.84 -3.80 -4.64
CA GLY A 207 3.43 -4.21 -4.52
C GLY A 207 3.21 -5.69 -4.83
N TRP A 208 4.13 -6.32 -5.57
CA TRP A 208 4.17 -7.76 -5.75
C TRP A 208 4.19 -8.49 -4.39
N SER A 209 4.84 -7.92 -3.37
CA SER A 209 4.86 -8.52 -2.03
C SER A 209 3.45 -8.69 -1.45
N GLY A 210 2.59 -7.68 -1.64
CA GLY A 210 1.19 -7.75 -1.25
C GLY A 210 0.40 -8.79 -2.03
N LEU A 211 0.74 -8.95 -3.30
CA LEU A 211 0.07 -9.89 -4.20
C LEU A 211 0.36 -11.35 -3.84
N VAL A 212 1.63 -11.71 -3.57
CA VAL A 212 2.04 -13.11 -3.38
C VAL A 212 2.29 -13.57 -1.94
N TYR A 213 2.50 -12.65 -0.98
CA TYR A 213 2.81 -13.02 0.41
C TYR A 213 1.77 -12.57 1.43
N GLN A 214 0.76 -11.81 1.00
CA GLN A 214 -0.16 -11.16 1.93
C GLN A 214 -1.62 -11.39 1.56
N ILE A 215 -2.17 -10.59 0.64
CA ILE A 215 -3.61 -10.48 0.44
C ILE A 215 -4.07 -10.77 -0.99
N GLY A 216 -3.14 -10.94 -1.93
CA GLY A 216 -3.46 -11.22 -3.33
C GLY A 216 -3.84 -12.68 -3.60
N PRO A 217 -4.20 -12.99 -4.85
CA PRO A 217 -4.81 -14.27 -5.25
C PRO A 217 -3.80 -15.39 -5.48
N LEU A 218 -2.51 -15.10 -5.34
CA LEU A 218 -1.43 -16.04 -5.60
C LEU A 218 -0.54 -16.19 -4.38
N GLU A 219 0.17 -17.31 -4.33
CA GLU A 219 1.28 -17.55 -3.42
C GLU A 219 2.31 -18.46 -4.11
N TYR A 220 3.54 -18.47 -3.60
CA TYR A 220 4.53 -19.40 -4.10
C TYR A 220 4.33 -20.79 -3.49
N ASN A 221 4.32 -21.78 -4.36
CA ASN A 221 4.59 -23.14 -3.97
C ASN A 221 6.12 -23.33 -3.89
N GLN A 222 6.60 -24.10 -2.92
CA GLN A 222 8.03 -24.39 -2.74
C GLN A 222 8.61 -25.25 -3.88
N LYS A 223 7.78 -25.73 -4.80
CA LYS A 223 8.18 -26.49 -5.98
C LYS A 223 8.68 -25.57 -7.10
N LEU A 224 9.73 -26.01 -7.79
CA LEU A 224 10.17 -25.42 -9.05
C LEU A 224 9.49 -26.14 -10.21
N GLU A 225 9.02 -25.38 -11.20
CA GLU A 225 8.41 -25.90 -12.42
C GLU A 225 9.20 -25.42 -13.64
N GLN A 226 9.23 -26.25 -14.70
CA GLN A 226 9.86 -25.87 -15.96
C GLN A 226 8.92 -25.00 -16.77
N TYR A 227 9.33 -23.77 -17.05
CA TYR A 227 8.59 -22.85 -17.91
C TYR A 227 9.52 -22.23 -18.95
N SER A 228 9.18 -22.37 -20.24
CA SER A 228 10.00 -21.92 -21.37
C SER A 228 11.47 -22.40 -21.30
N GLY A 229 11.72 -23.58 -20.74
CA GLY A 229 13.06 -24.18 -20.60
C GLY A 229 13.88 -23.70 -19.40
N SER A 230 13.34 -22.82 -18.54
CA SER A 230 13.94 -22.38 -17.27
C SER A 230 13.20 -22.98 -16.07
N LEU A 231 13.91 -23.30 -14.98
CA LEU A 231 13.29 -23.70 -13.71
C LEU A 231 12.85 -22.43 -12.96
N LEU A 232 11.55 -22.27 -12.75
CA LEU A 232 10.94 -21.12 -12.07
C LEU A 232 10.15 -21.54 -10.84
N PRO A 233 10.06 -20.66 -9.82
CA PRO A 233 9.13 -20.86 -8.71
C PRO A 233 7.69 -21.03 -9.20
N SER A 234 7.03 -22.08 -8.71
CA SER A 234 5.62 -22.36 -8.99
C SER A 234 4.72 -21.41 -8.21
N LEU A 235 3.64 -20.96 -8.83
CA LEU A 235 2.60 -20.11 -8.28
C LEU A 235 1.31 -20.91 -8.18
N VAL A 236 0.65 -20.84 -7.03
CA VAL A 236 -0.65 -21.47 -6.77
C VAL A 236 -1.65 -20.44 -6.28
N LEU A 237 -2.93 -20.79 -6.27
CA LEU A 237 -4.00 -19.90 -5.81
C LEU A 237 -3.99 -19.78 -4.28
N ASN A 238 -4.10 -18.55 -3.80
CA ASN A 238 -4.35 -18.27 -2.39
C ASN A 238 -5.87 -18.31 -2.11
N PRO A 239 -6.38 -19.31 -1.37
CA PRO A 239 -7.81 -19.42 -1.07
C PRO A 239 -8.31 -18.35 -0.09
N ASP A 240 -7.45 -17.56 0.54
CA ASP A 240 -7.83 -16.54 1.52
C ASP A 240 -7.66 -15.11 1.01
N SER A 241 -7.51 -14.98 -0.31
CA SER A 241 -7.30 -13.69 -0.96
C SER A 241 -8.42 -12.68 -0.66
N TRP A 242 -8.01 -11.42 -0.53
CA TRP A 242 -8.94 -10.29 -0.43
C TRP A 242 -9.63 -9.99 -1.77
N THR A 243 -9.12 -10.52 -2.89
CA THR A 243 -9.75 -10.37 -4.21
C THR A 243 -11.11 -11.06 -4.29
N LYS A 244 -11.38 -12.01 -3.40
CA LYS A 244 -12.69 -12.65 -3.23
C LYS A 244 -13.85 -11.66 -3.01
N ILE A 245 -13.57 -10.46 -2.49
CA ILE A 245 -14.58 -9.44 -2.21
C ILE A 245 -14.16 -8.02 -2.56
N SER A 246 -13.04 -7.84 -3.27
CA SER A 246 -12.54 -6.52 -3.64
C SER A 246 -11.70 -6.56 -4.91
N SER A 247 -11.66 -5.45 -5.65
CA SER A 247 -10.69 -5.24 -6.72
C SER A 247 -9.47 -4.53 -6.12
N ILE A 248 -8.26 -4.96 -6.43
CA ILE A 248 -7.04 -4.49 -5.75
C ILE A 248 -5.99 -4.04 -6.75
N ILE A 249 -5.48 -2.83 -6.58
CA ILE A 249 -4.30 -2.29 -7.26
C ILE A 249 -3.11 -2.42 -6.31
N PHE A 250 -2.21 -3.35 -6.60
CA PHE A 250 -0.90 -3.45 -5.97
C PHE A 250 0.07 -2.57 -6.73
N ILE A 251 0.67 -1.58 -6.06
CA ILE A 251 1.50 -0.57 -6.73
C ILE A 251 2.96 -0.64 -6.31
N ASP A 252 3.86 -0.54 -7.29
CA ASP A 252 5.27 -0.32 -7.05
C ASP A 252 5.53 1.18 -6.82
N SER A 253 5.59 1.59 -5.56
CA SER A 253 5.83 2.98 -5.18
C SER A 253 6.69 3.05 -3.91
N PRO A 254 7.67 3.98 -3.83
CA PRO A 254 7.95 5.11 -4.72
C PRO A 254 8.69 4.73 -6.03
N VAL A 255 9.01 5.71 -6.87
CA VAL A 255 9.92 5.54 -8.02
C VAL A 255 11.20 4.80 -7.61
N GLY A 256 11.62 3.82 -8.42
CA GLY A 256 12.76 2.96 -8.10
C GLY A 256 12.39 1.62 -7.45
N THR A 257 11.15 1.50 -6.96
CA THR A 257 10.59 0.27 -6.38
C THR A 257 10.15 -0.70 -7.48
N GLY A 258 10.46 -1.99 -7.30
CA GLY A 258 10.05 -3.05 -8.23
C GLY A 258 10.31 -2.68 -9.70
N PHE A 259 9.26 -2.66 -10.51
CA PHE A 259 9.33 -2.29 -11.93
C PHE A 259 9.17 -0.79 -12.21
N SER A 260 8.85 0.05 -11.22
CA SER A 260 8.68 1.51 -11.36
C SER A 260 9.99 2.26 -11.53
N TYR A 261 10.10 3.12 -12.54
CA TYR A 261 11.36 3.81 -12.90
C TYR A 261 11.16 5.30 -13.18
N GLY A 262 12.24 6.06 -13.00
CA GLY A 262 12.36 7.43 -13.49
C GLY A 262 13.07 7.43 -14.85
N ARG A 263 12.63 8.28 -15.78
CA ARG A 263 13.25 8.50 -17.09
C ARG A 263 14.52 9.35 -17.00
N THR A 264 14.70 10.05 -15.88
CA THR A 264 15.88 10.88 -15.60
C THR A 264 16.43 10.60 -14.20
N PRO A 265 17.71 10.94 -13.91
CA PRO A 265 18.26 10.86 -12.56
C PRO A 265 17.49 11.73 -11.54
N LEU A 266 16.98 12.89 -11.97
CA LEU A 266 16.18 13.78 -11.12
C LEU A 266 14.83 13.15 -10.76
N ALA A 267 14.16 12.55 -11.75
CA ALA A 267 12.90 11.81 -11.57
C ALA A 267 13.02 10.64 -10.60
N SER A 268 14.24 10.11 -10.41
CA SER A 268 14.51 9.00 -9.48
C SER A 268 14.60 9.44 -8.02
N GLN A 269 14.56 10.75 -7.73
CA GLN A 269 14.54 11.27 -6.36
C GLN A 269 13.11 11.29 -5.81
N SER A 270 12.92 10.69 -4.65
CA SER A 270 11.63 10.61 -3.99
C SER A 270 11.69 11.09 -2.53
N GLY A 271 10.54 11.05 -1.87
CA GLY A 271 10.36 11.38 -0.46
C GLY A 271 8.89 11.25 -0.08
N ASP A 272 8.57 11.36 1.21
CA ASP A 272 7.21 11.06 1.71
C ASP A 272 6.14 11.88 0.95
N PHE A 273 6.31 13.20 0.85
CA PHE A 273 5.34 14.05 0.15
C PHE A 273 5.33 13.85 -1.37
N LYS A 274 6.51 13.63 -1.98
CA LYS A 274 6.61 13.34 -3.42
C LYS A 274 5.89 12.03 -3.75
N GLN A 275 6.09 11.00 -2.94
CA GLN A 275 5.43 9.71 -3.10
C GLN A 275 3.90 9.87 -3.01
N VAL A 276 3.40 10.60 -2.03
CA VAL A 276 1.96 10.86 -1.88
C VAL A 276 1.39 11.58 -3.12
N ASN A 277 2.05 12.64 -3.60
CA ASN A 277 1.62 13.36 -4.80
C ASN A 277 1.59 12.44 -6.03
N HIS A 278 2.61 11.60 -6.21
CA HIS A 278 2.65 10.64 -7.31
C HIS A 278 1.57 9.57 -7.19
N LEU A 279 1.26 9.07 -5.99
CA LEU A 279 0.17 8.11 -5.77
C LEU A 279 -1.21 8.73 -6.07
N LEU A 280 -1.41 10.00 -5.72
CA LEU A 280 -2.64 10.72 -6.02
C LEU A 280 -2.85 10.92 -7.53
N GLN A 281 -1.80 11.36 -8.22
CA GLN A 281 -1.80 11.46 -9.69
C GLN A 281 -2.05 10.10 -10.34
N PHE A 282 -1.37 9.06 -9.85
CA PHE A 282 -1.55 7.69 -10.31
C PHE A 282 -3.02 7.28 -10.22
N LEU A 283 -3.63 7.39 -9.03
CA LEU A 283 -4.99 6.89 -8.80
C LEU A 283 -6.02 7.64 -9.65
N ARG A 284 -5.88 8.96 -9.81
CA ARG A 284 -6.77 9.75 -10.66
C ARG A 284 -6.63 9.36 -12.14
N LYS A 285 -5.41 9.24 -12.65
CA LYS A 285 -5.16 8.80 -14.03
C LYS A 285 -5.65 7.37 -14.27
N TRP A 286 -5.45 6.49 -13.28
CA TRP A 286 -5.94 5.13 -13.35
C TRP A 286 -7.47 5.09 -13.47
N LEU A 287 -8.20 5.89 -12.66
CA LEU A 287 -9.66 5.99 -12.72
C LEU A 287 -10.18 6.64 -14.02
N ILE A 288 -9.41 7.53 -14.65
CA ILE A 288 -9.74 8.07 -15.98
C ILE A 288 -9.70 6.95 -17.02
N ASN A 289 -8.72 6.05 -16.93
CA ASN A 289 -8.57 4.91 -17.84
C ASN A 289 -9.51 3.74 -17.50
N HIS A 290 -10.03 3.71 -16.28
CA HIS A 290 -10.92 2.67 -15.76
C HIS A 290 -12.24 3.27 -15.27
N PRO A 291 -13.04 3.86 -16.19
CA PRO A 291 -14.24 4.61 -15.82
C PRO A 291 -15.27 3.75 -15.06
N ASP A 292 -15.28 2.44 -15.29
CA ASP A 292 -16.15 1.48 -14.60
C ASP A 292 -15.91 1.46 -13.08
N PHE A 293 -14.72 1.86 -12.61
CA PHE A 293 -14.37 1.89 -11.20
C PHE A 293 -14.63 3.24 -10.50
N THR A 294 -15.09 4.26 -11.23
CA THR A 294 -15.28 5.61 -10.68
C THR A 294 -16.35 5.68 -9.59
N SER A 295 -17.33 4.77 -9.62
CA SER A 295 -18.40 4.69 -8.63
C SER A 295 -18.08 3.80 -7.43
N ASN A 296 -17.07 2.93 -7.55
CA ASN A 296 -16.77 1.93 -6.54
C ASN A 296 -16.32 2.57 -5.22
N PRO A 297 -16.69 1.99 -4.06
CA PRO A 297 -16.09 2.36 -2.77
C PRO A 297 -14.56 2.23 -2.82
N VAL A 298 -13.83 3.32 -2.58
CA VAL A 298 -12.36 3.32 -2.60
C VAL A 298 -11.80 3.26 -1.18
N TYR A 299 -10.84 2.35 -0.97
CA TYR A 299 -10.04 2.27 0.24
C TYR A 299 -8.56 2.36 -0.08
N ILE A 300 -7.83 3.09 0.76
CA ILE A 300 -6.38 3.24 0.65
C ILE A 300 -5.73 2.36 1.73
N ASN A 301 -4.84 1.46 1.36
CA ASN A 301 -4.38 0.38 2.25
C ASN A 301 -2.87 0.21 2.16
N GLY A 302 -2.27 -0.31 3.23
CA GLY A 302 -0.87 -0.70 3.21
C GLY A 302 -0.37 -1.23 4.54
N ASP A 303 0.92 -1.52 4.59
CA ASP A 303 1.58 -2.03 5.78
C ASP A 303 2.92 -1.35 6.07
N SER A 304 3.40 -1.48 7.31
CA SER A 304 4.74 -1.05 7.72
C SER A 304 4.95 0.46 7.50
N TYR A 305 5.97 0.86 6.74
CA TYR A 305 6.27 2.26 6.43
C TYR A 305 5.10 2.98 5.73
N SER A 306 4.13 2.26 5.14
CA SER A 306 2.93 2.86 4.55
C SER A 306 2.06 3.61 5.55
N GLY A 307 2.26 3.41 6.86
CA GLY A 307 1.68 4.27 7.91
C GLY A 307 2.06 5.77 7.78
N ILE A 308 3.09 6.09 6.99
CA ILE A 308 3.45 7.47 6.63
C ILE A 308 2.63 7.98 5.42
N PRO A 309 2.77 7.46 4.19
CA PRO A 309 2.10 8.03 3.02
C PRO A 309 0.57 7.82 3.00
N ILE A 310 0.03 6.72 3.53
CA ILE A 310 -1.40 6.38 3.41
C ILE A 310 -2.34 7.40 4.07
N PRO A 311 -2.16 7.79 5.36
CA PRO A 311 -3.04 8.79 5.95
C PRO A 311 -2.90 10.17 5.29
N ILE A 312 -1.72 10.52 4.77
CA ILE A 312 -1.52 11.77 4.02
C ILE A 312 -2.27 11.70 2.68
N LEU A 313 -2.16 10.59 1.95
CA LEU A 313 -2.86 10.37 0.69
C LEU A 313 -4.38 10.41 0.88
N ALA A 314 -4.91 9.71 1.87
CA ALA A 314 -6.34 9.74 2.19
C ALA A 314 -6.81 11.17 2.51
N GLN A 315 -6.01 11.94 3.27
CA GLN A 315 -6.35 13.33 3.58
C GLN A 315 -6.31 14.23 2.32
N GLN A 316 -5.32 14.05 1.43
CA GLN A 316 -5.26 14.80 0.18
C GLN A 316 -6.43 14.47 -0.74
N ILE A 317 -6.80 13.20 -0.90
CA ILE A 317 -7.99 12.78 -1.66
C ILE A 317 -9.24 13.45 -1.08
N SER A 318 -9.42 13.42 0.24
CA SER A 318 -10.54 14.08 0.91
C SER A 318 -10.60 15.58 0.61
N ASN A 319 -9.49 16.28 0.77
CA ASN A 319 -9.42 17.72 0.53
C ASN A 319 -9.68 18.08 -0.93
N GLU A 320 -9.13 17.31 -1.89
CA GLU A 320 -9.34 17.56 -3.30
C GLU A 320 -10.76 17.23 -3.77
N ASN A 321 -11.39 16.21 -3.19
CA ASN A 321 -12.80 15.93 -3.43
C ASN A 321 -13.69 17.09 -2.95
N GLU A 322 -13.41 17.66 -1.78
CA GLU A 322 -14.10 18.86 -1.26
C GLU A 322 -13.85 20.09 -2.15
N ALA A 323 -12.67 20.19 -2.76
CA ALA A 323 -12.34 21.24 -3.74
C ALA A 323 -12.92 20.98 -5.14
N GLY A 324 -13.64 19.88 -5.37
CA GLY A 324 -14.28 19.56 -6.65
C GLY A 324 -13.34 19.06 -7.74
N VAL A 325 -12.16 18.55 -7.39
CA VAL A 325 -11.19 18.01 -8.37
C VAL A 325 -11.69 16.66 -8.92
N THR A 326 -11.77 16.56 -10.25
CA THR A 326 -12.28 15.37 -10.97
C THR A 326 -11.16 14.45 -11.47
N PRO A 327 -11.39 13.12 -11.60
CA PRO A 327 -12.59 12.39 -11.16
C PRO A 327 -12.68 12.36 -9.64
N VAL A 328 -13.88 12.54 -9.08
CA VAL A 328 -14.07 12.43 -7.62
C VAL A 328 -13.80 10.99 -7.20
N ILE A 329 -12.89 10.80 -6.24
CA ILE A 329 -12.57 9.48 -5.73
C ILE A 329 -13.58 9.16 -4.62
N ASN A 330 -14.37 8.09 -4.76
CA ASN A 330 -15.35 7.68 -3.75
C ASN A 330 -14.70 7.06 -2.49
N LEU A 331 -13.85 7.84 -1.81
CA LEU A 331 -13.08 7.42 -0.64
C LEU A 331 -14.00 7.09 0.53
N GLN A 332 -13.92 5.86 1.03
CA GLN A 332 -14.70 5.39 2.17
C GLN A 332 -13.88 5.21 3.45
N GLY A 333 -12.56 5.01 3.34
CA GLY A 333 -11.69 4.83 4.49
C GLY A 333 -10.30 4.33 4.10
N TYR A 334 -9.56 3.85 5.09
CA TYR A 334 -8.22 3.30 4.89
C TYR A 334 -7.89 2.19 5.90
N THR A 335 -6.95 1.32 5.53
CA THR A 335 -6.51 0.20 6.35
C THR A 335 -5.00 0.16 6.48
N LEU A 336 -4.50 -0.15 7.68
CA LEU A 336 -3.06 -0.18 7.96
C LEU A 336 -2.68 -1.40 8.80
N GLY A 337 -1.75 -2.21 8.28
CA GLY A 337 -1.14 -3.34 8.98
C GLY A 337 0.23 -3.00 9.56
N ASN A 338 0.44 -3.23 10.85
CA ASN A 338 1.68 -2.94 11.57
C ASN A 338 2.30 -1.56 11.19
N PRO A 339 1.53 -0.45 11.26
CA PRO A 339 1.96 0.82 10.66
C PRO A 339 2.95 1.59 11.52
N LEU A 340 4.01 2.07 10.90
CA LEU A 340 4.88 3.11 11.46
C LEU A 340 4.19 4.47 11.31
N THR A 341 3.89 5.15 12.42
CA THR A 341 3.02 6.35 12.48
C THR A 341 3.66 7.51 13.24
N ASP A 342 4.39 7.24 14.32
CA ASP A 342 5.15 8.23 15.09
C ASP A 342 6.55 7.67 15.35
N ILE A 343 7.45 7.89 14.38
CA ILE A 343 8.77 7.26 14.32
C ILE A 343 9.54 7.50 15.62
N LYS A 344 9.47 8.71 16.17
CA LYS A 344 10.23 9.09 17.37
C LYS A 344 9.75 8.36 18.62
N SER A 345 8.43 8.20 18.76
CA SER A 345 7.84 7.51 19.90
C SER A 345 7.96 5.99 19.76
N GLU A 346 7.70 5.47 18.57
CA GLU A 346 7.64 4.03 18.27
C GLU A 346 9.03 3.37 18.27
N ASP A 347 10.09 4.11 17.96
CA ASP A 347 11.48 3.64 18.07
C ASP A 347 11.84 3.12 19.48
N ASN A 348 11.12 3.57 20.51
CA ASN A 348 11.33 3.16 21.90
C ASN A 348 10.43 2.00 22.35
N SER A 349 9.55 1.50 21.48
CA SER A 349 8.56 0.46 21.81
C SER A 349 9.12 -0.97 21.81
N GLN A 350 10.26 -1.19 21.15
CA GLN A 350 10.88 -2.52 21.01
C GLN A 350 11.32 -3.11 22.35
N ILE A 351 11.89 -2.31 23.25
CA ILE A 351 12.37 -2.78 24.56
C ILE A 351 11.22 -3.20 25.47
N PRO A 352 10.16 -2.39 25.66
CA PRO A 352 8.95 -2.84 26.34
C PRO A 352 8.33 -4.10 25.72
N PHE A 353 8.33 -4.21 24.39
CA PHE A 353 7.85 -5.41 23.71
C PHE A 353 8.72 -6.64 24.05
N ALA A 354 10.04 -6.51 23.92
CA ALA A 354 10.99 -7.58 24.25
C ALA A 354 10.82 -8.08 25.68
N HIS A 355 10.63 -7.17 26.64
CA HIS A 355 10.34 -7.51 28.03
C HIS A 355 9.02 -8.27 28.15
N SER A 356 7.94 -7.78 27.52
CA SER A 356 6.62 -8.44 27.54
C SER A 356 6.59 -9.83 26.89
N ARG A 357 7.58 -10.14 26.05
CA ARG A 357 7.75 -11.42 25.37
C ARG A 357 8.87 -12.28 25.98
N ALA A 358 9.34 -11.93 27.17
CA ALA A 358 10.40 -12.63 27.91
C ALA A 358 11.73 -12.78 27.13
N LEU A 359 11.99 -11.89 26.17
CA LEU A 359 13.25 -11.85 25.41
C LEU A 359 14.39 -11.18 26.19
N ILE A 360 14.04 -10.39 27.22
CA ILE A 360 14.99 -9.78 28.15
C ILE A 360 14.49 -9.94 29.59
N SER A 361 15.44 -9.98 30.54
CA SER A 361 15.10 -10.12 31.97
C SER A 361 14.52 -8.84 32.58
N ASP A 362 13.84 -9.01 33.71
CA ASP A 362 13.30 -7.93 34.53
C ASP A 362 14.37 -6.93 34.99
N GLU A 363 15.56 -7.43 35.35
CA GLU A 363 16.70 -6.65 35.80
C GLU A 363 17.22 -5.77 34.66
N LEU A 364 17.39 -6.36 33.47
CA LEU A 364 17.85 -5.63 32.29
C LEU A 364 16.82 -4.58 31.88
N TYR A 365 15.52 -4.90 31.86
CA TYR A 365 14.47 -3.94 31.55
C TYR A 365 14.42 -2.77 32.55
N LYS A 366 14.53 -3.04 33.86
CA LYS A 366 14.59 -2.01 34.90
C LYS A 366 15.85 -1.14 34.77
N SER A 367 16.99 -1.74 34.43
CA SER A 367 18.26 -1.03 34.18
C SER A 367 18.14 -0.11 32.97
N LEU A 368 17.69 -0.62 31.83
CA LEU A 368 17.42 0.13 30.59
C LEU A 368 16.51 1.33 30.87
N LYS A 369 15.35 1.10 31.51
CA LYS A 369 14.40 2.17 31.81
C LYS A 369 15.02 3.28 32.68
N LYS A 370 15.83 2.91 33.67
CA LYS A 370 16.50 3.84 34.58
C LYS A 370 17.64 4.61 33.89
N ASN A 371 18.54 3.91 33.22
CA ASN A 371 19.78 4.48 32.69
C ASN A 371 19.55 5.19 31.34
N CYS A 372 18.63 4.69 30.51
CA CYS A 372 18.27 5.28 29.22
C CYS A 372 17.08 6.26 29.29
N ARG A 373 16.37 6.33 30.43
CA ARG A 373 15.22 7.25 30.64
C ARG A 373 14.14 7.13 29.56
N GLY A 374 13.91 5.91 29.07
CA GLY A 374 12.94 5.61 28.01
C GLY A 374 13.34 6.08 26.61
N LYS A 375 14.59 6.52 26.41
CA LYS A 375 15.14 6.91 25.11
C LYS A 375 16.25 5.94 24.71
N TYR A 376 15.93 5.05 23.78
CA TYR A 376 16.79 3.93 23.39
C TYR A 376 17.44 4.10 22.00
N LYS A 377 17.12 5.21 21.31
CA LYS A 377 17.77 5.64 20.08
C LYS A 377 18.56 6.92 20.31
N ASN A 378 19.59 7.16 19.48
CA ASN A 378 20.45 8.35 19.53
C ASN A 378 20.96 8.64 20.94
N ILE A 379 21.47 7.60 21.61
CA ILE A 379 21.93 7.67 22.99
C ILE A 379 23.19 8.54 23.05
N ASP A 380 23.21 9.45 24.03
CA ASP A 380 24.38 10.28 24.32
C ASP A 380 25.62 9.39 24.54
N PRO A 381 26.70 9.55 23.75
CA PRO A 381 27.93 8.76 23.90
C PRO A 381 28.53 8.81 25.31
N SER A 382 28.26 9.87 26.08
CA SER A 382 28.70 10.00 27.47
C SER A 382 27.89 9.14 28.46
N ASN A 383 26.68 8.70 28.09
CA ASN A 383 25.82 7.85 28.93
C ASN A 383 26.26 6.37 28.84
N ARG A 384 27.43 6.08 29.41
CA ARG A 384 28.04 4.74 29.38
C ARG A 384 27.14 3.64 29.95
N LYS A 385 26.33 3.93 30.96
CA LYS A 385 25.42 2.95 31.57
C LYS A 385 24.33 2.53 30.59
N CYS A 386 23.68 3.49 29.93
CA CYS A 386 22.68 3.16 28.92
C CYS A 386 23.29 2.40 27.74
N LEU A 387 24.48 2.79 27.28
CA LEU A 387 25.17 2.08 26.20
C LEU A 387 25.48 0.62 26.57
N GLN A 388 25.90 0.36 27.81
CA GLN A 388 26.13 -0.99 28.32
C GLN A 388 24.83 -1.81 28.40
N ASP A 389 23.75 -1.22 28.90
CA ASP A 389 22.44 -1.89 28.94
C ASP A 389 21.93 -2.19 27.53
N MET A 390 22.09 -1.26 26.58
CA MET A 390 21.72 -1.49 25.18
C MET A 390 22.55 -2.58 24.53
N GLN A 391 23.85 -2.65 24.82
CA GLN A 391 24.69 -3.75 24.33
C GLN A 391 24.22 -5.11 24.88
N ALA A 392 23.81 -5.16 26.15
CA ALA A 392 23.22 -6.36 26.73
C ALA A 392 21.89 -6.72 26.08
N TYR A 393 21.03 -5.72 25.82
CA TYR A 393 19.80 -5.88 25.07
C TYR A 393 20.06 -6.45 23.67
N ASP A 394 20.93 -5.81 22.88
CA ASP A 394 21.26 -6.21 21.52
C ASP A 394 21.79 -7.65 21.47
N LYS A 395 22.55 -8.06 22.50
CA LYS A 395 23.01 -9.45 22.65
C LYS A 395 21.86 -10.42 22.93
N CYS A 396 20.92 -10.07 23.80
CA CYS A 396 19.76 -10.91 24.12
C CYS A 396 18.85 -11.14 22.91
N VAL A 397 18.67 -10.10 22.08
CA VAL A 397 17.80 -10.17 20.89
C VAL A 397 18.56 -10.53 19.62
N SER A 398 19.87 -10.79 19.73
CA SER A 398 20.69 -11.22 18.60
C SER A 398 20.19 -12.56 18.07
N GLY A 399 20.00 -12.65 16.75
CA GLY A 399 19.45 -13.86 16.13
C GLY A 399 17.93 -14.02 16.27
N LEU A 400 17.17 -12.96 16.57
CA LEU A 400 15.72 -13.00 16.39
C LEU A 400 15.32 -12.49 15.02
N ASN A 401 14.23 -13.03 14.46
CA ASN A 401 13.50 -12.37 13.40
C ASN A 401 12.64 -11.25 13.99
N PHE A 402 13.04 -9.99 13.78
CA PHE A 402 12.33 -8.84 14.35
C PHE A 402 10.94 -8.63 13.74
N PHE A 403 10.67 -9.18 12.54
CA PHE A 403 9.34 -9.10 11.92
C PHE A 403 8.39 -10.18 12.46
N HIS A 404 8.91 -11.27 13.01
CA HIS A 404 8.13 -12.33 13.65
C HIS A 404 8.99 -13.12 14.65
N ILE A 405 8.89 -12.79 15.94
CA ILE A 405 9.84 -13.30 16.95
C ILE A 405 9.82 -14.81 17.19
N LEU A 406 8.76 -15.51 16.76
CA LEU A 406 8.65 -16.97 16.86
C LEU A 406 9.27 -17.70 15.66
N GLU A 407 9.57 -16.97 14.58
CA GLU A 407 10.21 -17.55 13.39
C GLU A 407 11.74 -17.48 13.52
N PRO A 408 12.47 -18.47 12.96
CA PRO A 408 13.91 -18.45 12.97
C PRO A 408 14.45 -17.23 12.19
N PRO A 409 15.59 -16.64 12.63
CA PRO A 409 16.29 -15.63 11.85
C PRO A 409 16.82 -16.25 10.56
N CYS A 410 16.72 -15.53 9.44
CA CYS A 410 17.33 -15.98 8.21
C CYS A 410 18.84 -15.75 8.26
N SER A 411 19.64 -16.81 8.11
CA SER A 411 21.09 -16.72 8.07
C SER A 411 21.57 -16.20 6.71
N LYS A 412 22.46 -15.20 6.72
CA LYS A 412 23.17 -14.70 5.52
C LYS A 412 23.97 -15.80 4.79
N ASP A 413 24.26 -16.90 5.48
CA ASP A 413 25.00 -18.06 4.98
C ASP A 413 24.15 -19.05 4.18
N SER A 414 22.86 -18.76 3.95
CA SER A 414 22.02 -19.52 3.01
C SER A 414 22.35 -19.23 1.54
N GLN A 415 23.64 -19.11 1.20
CA GLN A 415 24.15 -19.15 -0.17
C GLN A 415 24.17 -20.59 -0.72
N VAL A 416 23.12 -21.37 -0.48
CA VAL A 416 23.00 -22.72 -1.06
C VAL A 416 22.24 -22.63 -2.37
N VAL A 417 22.72 -21.84 -3.34
CA VAL A 417 22.27 -21.96 -4.74
C VAL A 417 23.34 -21.48 -5.74
N GLU A 418 24.62 -21.82 -5.54
CA GLU A 418 25.53 -21.92 -6.70
C GLU A 418 25.39 -23.29 -7.42
N GLU A 419 24.71 -24.27 -6.82
CA GLU A 419 24.63 -25.65 -7.35
C GLU A 419 23.48 -25.93 -8.33
N VAL A 420 22.55 -24.99 -8.57
CA VAL A 420 21.49 -25.20 -9.60
C VAL A 420 22.05 -25.14 -11.03
N LYS A 421 23.29 -24.65 -11.20
CA LYS A 421 23.99 -24.73 -12.50
C LYS A 421 24.59 -26.11 -12.80
N THR A 422 24.71 -27.01 -11.82
CA THR A 422 25.47 -28.25 -11.95
C THR A 422 24.63 -29.51 -11.79
N GLY A 423 23.32 -29.50 -12.06
CA GLY A 423 22.54 -30.73 -12.31
C GLY A 423 22.70 -31.88 -11.29
N ALA A 424 23.11 -31.59 -10.05
CA ALA A 424 23.39 -32.59 -9.04
C ALA A 424 22.25 -32.59 -8.03
N ARG A 425 21.39 -33.62 -8.12
CA ARG A 425 20.44 -33.96 -7.07
C ARG A 425 21.22 -34.46 -5.86
N SER A 426 21.24 -33.70 -4.76
CA SER A 426 21.37 -34.27 -3.42
C SER A 426 20.02 -34.10 -2.72
N LEU A 427 19.32 -35.23 -2.61
CA LEU A 427 18.16 -35.40 -1.73
C LEU A 427 18.68 -35.48 -0.30
N ASP A 428 18.61 -34.38 0.44
CA ASP A 428 18.50 -34.45 1.90
C ASP A 428 17.34 -33.53 2.31
N GLU A 429 16.15 -34.11 2.24
CA GLU A 429 14.85 -33.45 2.15
C GLU A 429 14.16 -33.32 3.52
N ASN A 430 14.90 -33.38 4.65
CA ASN A 430 14.28 -33.35 5.98
C ASN A 430 15.03 -32.44 6.97
N CYS A 431 14.29 -31.45 7.49
CA CYS A 431 14.57 -30.68 8.72
C CYS A 431 15.53 -29.46 8.68
N ALA A 432 15.50 -28.64 7.62
CA ALA A 432 15.87 -27.22 7.76
C ALA A 432 14.60 -26.36 7.79
N PRO A 433 14.32 -25.57 8.85
CA PRO A 433 13.22 -24.62 8.84
C PRO A 433 13.37 -23.65 7.65
N LEU A 434 12.43 -23.71 6.71
CA LEU A 434 12.39 -22.83 5.56
C LEU A 434 12.18 -21.40 6.04
N CYS A 435 13.23 -20.60 5.92
CA CYS A 435 13.23 -19.19 6.28
C CYS A 435 12.35 -18.35 5.34
N LEU A 436 11.65 -17.33 5.84
CA LEU A 436 10.89 -16.35 5.04
C LEU A 436 11.74 -15.65 3.96
N GLU A 437 13.05 -15.55 4.14
CA GLU A 437 13.95 -15.10 3.06
C GLU A 437 14.01 -16.07 1.88
N HIS A 438 13.87 -17.40 2.06
CA HIS A 438 13.72 -18.34 0.94
C HIS A 438 12.52 -17.99 0.08
N GLU A 439 11.38 -17.67 0.70
CA GLU A 439 10.21 -17.19 -0.03
C GLU A 439 10.54 -15.91 -0.79
N HIS A 440 11.16 -14.90 -0.15
CA HIS A 440 11.55 -13.67 -0.83
C HIS A 440 12.52 -13.86 -2.01
N TRP A 441 13.39 -14.89 -1.96
CA TRP A 441 14.24 -15.27 -3.09
C TRP A 441 13.42 -15.78 -4.27
N LEU A 442 12.28 -16.46 -4.04
CA LEU A 442 11.38 -16.91 -5.11
C LEU A 442 10.91 -15.72 -5.95
N SER A 443 10.47 -14.62 -5.32
CA SER A 443 10.16 -13.40 -6.08
C SER A 443 11.35 -12.85 -6.86
N LEU A 444 12.55 -12.91 -6.29
CA LEU A 444 13.74 -12.42 -6.98
C LEU A 444 14.02 -13.23 -8.25
N TYR A 445 13.99 -14.55 -8.18
CA TYR A 445 14.22 -15.41 -9.34
C TYR A 445 13.09 -15.27 -10.36
N TRP A 446 11.85 -15.36 -9.89
CA TRP A 446 10.66 -15.27 -10.72
C TRP A 446 10.58 -13.94 -11.48
N ALA A 447 10.66 -12.79 -10.80
CA ALA A 447 10.49 -11.48 -11.43
C ALA A 447 11.63 -11.09 -12.38
N ASN A 448 12.80 -11.73 -12.26
CA ASN A 448 13.95 -11.48 -13.14
C ASN A 448 14.00 -12.41 -14.36
N GLU A 449 13.13 -13.43 -14.45
CA GLU A 449 13.06 -14.28 -15.63
C GLU A 449 12.54 -13.48 -16.84
N PRO A 450 13.19 -13.57 -18.01
CA PRO A 450 12.74 -12.84 -19.21
C PRO A 450 11.30 -13.16 -19.64
N SER A 451 10.85 -14.40 -19.46
CA SER A 451 9.46 -14.80 -19.79
C SER A 451 8.45 -14.11 -18.87
N VAL A 452 8.75 -13.98 -17.58
CA VAL A 452 7.91 -13.25 -16.61
C VAL A 452 7.84 -11.78 -16.97
N ARG A 453 8.97 -11.14 -17.23
CA ARG A 453 9.01 -9.72 -17.60
C ARG A 453 8.20 -9.43 -18.85
N ARG A 454 8.26 -10.30 -19.87
CA ARG A 454 7.42 -10.17 -21.07
C ARG A 454 5.93 -10.37 -20.75
N ALA A 455 5.59 -11.38 -19.95
CA ALA A 455 4.20 -11.65 -19.58
C ALA A 455 3.56 -10.49 -18.79
N LEU A 456 4.35 -9.78 -17.99
CA LEU A 456 3.93 -8.61 -17.21
C LEU A 456 4.00 -7.27 -17.98
N GLY A 457 4.35 -7.26 -19.27
CA GLY A 457 4.50 -6.01 -20.03
C GLY A 457 5.64 -5.11 -19.54
N VAL A 458 6.67 -5.67 -18.89
CA VAL A 458 7.79 -4.88 -18.38
C VAL A 458 8.64 -4.39 -19.54
N ARG A 459 8.68 -3.06 -19.73
CA ARG A 459 9.42 -2.40 -20.82
C ARG A 459 10.91 -2.73 -20.77
N GLU A 460 11.45 -3.23 -21.88
CA GLU A 460 12.87 -3.59 -21.98
C GLU A 460 13.79 -2.39 -21.73
N GLY A 461 14.95 -2.64 -21.09
CA GLY A 461 15.95 -1.60 -20.79
C GLY A 461 15.58 -0.60 -19.69
N THR A 462 14.34 -0.60 -19.17
CA THR A 462 13.90 0.37 -18.15
C THR A 462 14.30 -0.01 -16.72
N LYS A 463 14.47 -1.32 -16.48
CA LYS A 463 14.89 -1.88 -15.20
C LYS A 463 15.94 -2.95 -15.36
N GLY A 464 17.00 -2.84 -14.55
CA GLY A 464 18.01 -3.89 -14.39
C GLY A 464 17.45 -5.08 -13.60
N LYS A 465 18.14 -5.44 -12.51
CA LYS A 465 17.69 -6.51 -11.60
C LYS A 465 16.52 -6.01 -10.74
N TRP A 466 15.37 -6.66 -10.86
CA TRP A 466 14.24 -6.46 -9.95
C TRP A 466 14.63 -6.96 -8.54
N GLN A 467 14.16 -6.27 -7.50
CA GLN A 467 14.35 -6.66 -6.10
C GLN A 467 13.04 -6.43 -5.36
N ARG A 468 12.71 -7.32 -4.41
CA ARG A 468 11.48 -7.22 -3.60
C ARG A 468 11.43 -5.90 -2.83
N CYS A 469 12.53 -5.55 -2.15
CA CYS A 469 12.68 -4.27 -1.49
C CYS A 469 14.01 -3.64 -1.91
N ASN A 470 13.93 -2.48 -2.55
CA ASN A 470 15.08 -1.67 -2.88
C ASN A 470 15.24 -0.56 -1.83
N PHE A 471 16.00 -0.83 -0.76
CA PHE A 471 16.25 0.16 0.29
C PHE A 471 17.25 1.26 -0.11
N ASN A 472 17.86 1.15 -1.30
CA ASN A 472 18.82 2.12 -1.82
C ASN A 472 18.15 3.18 -2.72
N VAL A 473 16.81 3.20 -2.80
CA VAL A 473 16.10 4.27 -3.50
C VAL A 473 16.47 5.63 -2.88
N PRO A 474 16.80 6.65 -3.70
CA PRO A 474 17.03 8.01 -3.21
C PRO A 474 15.73 8.57 -2.62
N TYR A 475 15.56 8.45 -1.31
CA TYR A 475 14.31 8.73 -0.62
C TYR A 475 14.51 9.64 0.58
N GLN A 476 13.84 10.79 0.56
CA GLN A 476 13.83 11.75 1.65
C GLN A 476 12.69 11.46 2.64
N LYS A 477 13.05 11.22 3.90
CA LYS A 477 12.07 11.06 4.99
C LYS A 477 11.71 12.42 5.57
N ASP A 478 10.64 13.00 5.05
CA ASP A 478 10.13 14.34 5.37
C ASP A 478 9.15 14.32 6.56
N VAL A 479 8.52 13.18 6.82
CA VAL A 479 7.42 13.06 7.79
C VAL A 479 7.79 12.05 8.88
N TYR A 480 7.74 12.51 10.13
CA TYR A 480 8.06 11.70 11.31
C TYR A 480 6.84 11.34 12.17
N ASN A 481 5.70 11.98 11.91
CA ASN A 481 4.49 11.80 12.69
C ASN A 481 3.25 12.01 11.80
N THR A 482 2.43 10.97 11.65
CA THR A 482 1.17 11.00 10.91
C THR A 482 -0.08 10.91 11.78
N VAL A 483 0.06 10.90 13.11
CA VAL A 483 -1.07 10.94 14.07
C VAL A 483 -2.04 12.11 13.80
N PRO A 484 -1.59 13.34 13.47
CA PRO A 484 -2.50 14.43 13.13
C PRO A 484 -3.37 14.16 11.89
N TYR A 485 -2.85 13.41 10.90
CA TYR A 485 -3.62 13.05 9.70
C TYR A 485 -4.71 12.03 10.05
N HIS A 486 -4.41 11.05 10.91
CA HIS A 486 -5.41 10.13 11.45
C HIS A 486 -6.52 10.87 12.21
N PHE A 487 -6.17 11.87 13.01
CA PHE A 487 -7.14 12.71 13.71
C PHE A 487 -8.04 13.48 12.73
N ASN A 488 -7.46 14.12 11.72
CA ASN A 488 -8.22 14.88 10.71
C ASN A 488 -9.18 13.99 9.90
N LEU A 489 -8.73 12.79 9.51
CA LEU A 489 -9.58 11.83 8.80
C LEU A 489 -10.73 11.31 9.68
N SER A 490 -10.42 11.08 10.95
CA SER A 490 -11.39 10.67 11.98
C SER A 490 -12.49 11.72 12.16
N THR A 491 -12.12 13.01 12.24
CA THR A 491 -13.11 14.10 12.42
C THR A 491 -13.97 14.33 11.18
N LYS A 492 -13.45 14.01 9.98
CA LYS A 492 -14.24 13.97 8.74
C LYS A 492 -15.13 12.74 8.59
N GLY A 493 -15.05 11.77 9.52
CA GLY A 493 -15.94 10.60 9.56
C GLY A 493 -15.49 9.43 8.69
N TYR A 494 -14.25 9.44 8.18
CA TYR A 494 -13.66 8.30 7.48
C TYR A 494 -13.41 7.16 8.46
N ARG A 495 -13.83 5.95 8.07
CA ARG A 495 -13.53 4.75 8.87
C ARG A 495 -12.08 4.32 8.67
N SER A 496 -11.52 3.68 9.69
CA SER A 496 -10.19 3.10 9.59
C SER A 496 -10.11 1.74 10.27
N LEU A 497 -9.35 0.84 9.66
CA LEU A 497 -8.92 -0.40 10.28
C LEU A 497 -7.42 -0.34 10.49
N VAL A 498 -6.99 -0.39 11.75
CA VAL A 498 -5.58 -0.54 12.09
C VAL A 498 -5.41 -1.90 12.73
N TYR A 499 -4.50 -2.71 12.22
CA TYR A 499 -4.22 -4.02 12.79
C TYR A 499 -2.73 -4.26 12.96
N SER A 500 -2.37 -5.12 13.92
CA SER A 500 -0.99 -5.48 14.19
C SER A 500 -0.87 -6.97 14.47
N GLY A 501 0.04 -7.66 13.76
CA GLY A 501 0.51 -8.98 14.16
C GLY A 501 1.15 -8.91 15.55
N ASP A 502 0.78 -9.81 16.45
CA ASP A 502 1.18 -9.71 17.86
C ASP A 502 2.62 -10.18 18.12
N GLN A 503 3.28 -10.80 17.13
CA GLN A 503 4.68 -11.23 17.15
C GLN A 503 5.64 -10.29 16.41
N ASP A 504 5.15 -9.18 15.85
CA ASP A 504 6.00 -8.18 15.20
C ASP A 504 6.71 -7.31 16.25
N MET A 505 8.03 -7.44 16.34
CA MET A 505 8.87 -6.61 17.19
C MET A 505 9.37 -5.36 16.47
N ARG A 506 9.32 -5.32 15.14
CA ARG A 506 9.75 -4.19 14.32
C ARG A 506 8.79 -3.02 14.50
N VAL A 507 7.48 -3.28 14.40
CA VAL A 507 6.41 -2.33 14.73
C VAL A 507 5.44 -3.00 15.73
N PRO A 508 5.80 -3.01 17.03
CA PRO A 508 4.98 -3.64 18.06
C PRO A 508 3.55 -3.12 18.11
N PHE A 509 2.59 -4.03 18.30
CA PHE A 509 1.18 -3.67 18.49
C PHE A 509 0.97 -2.66 19.64
N SER A 510 1.84 -2.69 20.65
CA SER A 510 1.82 -1.75 21.78
C SER A 510 2.16 -0.32 21.36
N ALA A 511 3.02 -0.14 20.35
CA ALA A 511 3.34 1.14 19.75
C ALA A 511 2.13 1.70 19.00
N THR A 512 1.47 0.85 18.20
CA THR A 512 0.24 1.19 17.49
C THR A 512 -0.89 1.58 18.46
N GLN A 513 -1.06 0.83 19.55
CA GLN A 513 -2.03 1.19 20.59
C GLN A 513 -1.73 2.52 21.25
N ALA A 514 -0.45 2.86 21.44
CA ALA A 514 -0.06 4.10 22.12
C ALA A 514 -0.50 5.35 21.33
N TRP A 515 -0.27 5.39 20.01
CA TRP A 515 -0.70 6.52 19.21
C TRP A 515 -2.23 6.54 18.99
N ILE A 516 -2.88 5.38 18.88
CA ILE A 516 -4.35 5.33 18.80
C ILE A 516 -4.97 5.92 20.08
N ARG A 517 -4.40 5.59 21.25
CA ARG A 517 -4.84 6.17 22.54
C ARG A 517 -4.59 7.67 22.61
N SER A 518 -3.52 8.19 21.99
CA SER A 518 -3.22 9.62 22.02
C SER A 518 -4.22 10.47 21.23
N LEU A 519 -5.00 9.87 20.31
CA LEU A 519 -6.12 10.53 19.65
C LEU A 519 -7.28 10.88 20.60
N ASN A 520 -7.36 10.20 21.75
CA ASN A 520 -8.34 10.47 22.82
C ASN A 520 -9.83 10.39 22.39
N PHE A 521 -10.16 9.48 21.45
CA PHE A 521 -11.55 9.17 21.12
C PHE A 521 -12.15 8.14 22.11
N PRO A 522 -13.41 8.31 22.54
CA PRO A 522 -14.11 7.32 23.36
C PRO A 522 -14.14 5.92 22.75
N ILE A 523 -13.99 4.90 23.61
CA ILE A 523 -14.16 3.49 23.24
C ILE A 523 -15.67 3.20 23.13
N VAL A 524 -16.08 2.56 22.04
CA VAL A 524 -17.47 2.17 21.77
C VAL A 524 -17.69 0.69 22.07
N ASP A 525 -16.71 -0.15 21.73
CA ASP A 525 -16.71 -1.59 21.98
C ASP A 525 -15.34 -1.95 22.58
N ASP A 526 -15.35 -2.45 23.82
CA ASP A 526 -14.12 -2.67 24.58
C ASP A 526 -13.38 -3.94 24.14
N TRP A 527 -12.16 -4.09 24.64
CA TRP A 527 -11.23 -5.14 24.27
C TRP A 527 -11.82 -6.53 24.42
N ARG A 528 -12.01 -7.21 23.29
CA ARG A 528 -12.61 -8.54 23.24
C ARG A 528 -11.95 -9.41 22.16
N PRO A 529 -12.00 -10.74 22.30
CA PRO A 529 -11.52 -11.62 21.24
C PRO A 529 -12.38 -11.46 19.98
N TRP A 530 -11.76 -11.70 18.82
CA TRP A 530 -12.45 -11.93 17.57
C TRP A 530 -12.12 -13.35 17.07
N ILE A 531 -13.11 -14.01 16.47
CA ILE A 531 -13.10 -15.47 16.24
C ILE A 531 -13.10 -15.76 14.74
N VAL A 532 -12.27 -16.72 14.33
CA VAL A 532 -12.21 -17.31 12.98
C VAL A 532 -12.20 -18.82 13.13
N ASP A 533 -13.11 -19.50 12.44
CA ASP A 533 -13.26 -20.97 12.48
C ASP A 533 -13.29 -21.55 13.90
N GLY A 534 -14.01 -20.88 14.81
CA GLY A 534 -14.13 -21.29 16.21
C GLY A 534 -12.89 -21.00 17.09
N HIS A 535 -11.83 -20.44 16.53
CA HIS A 535 -10.58 -20.12 17.24
C HIS A 535 -10.38 -18.61 17.39
N VAL A 536 -9.69 -18.19 18.44
CA VAL A 536 -9.33 -16.79 18.65
C VAL A 536 -8.31 -16.36 17.58
N GLY A 537 -8.74 -15.48 16.66
CA GLY A 537 -7.89 -14.84 15.65
C GLY A 537 -7.06 -13.69 16.21
N GLY A 538 -7.48 -13.13 17.35
CA GLY A 538 -6.81 -12.07 18.08
C GLY A 538 -7.81 -11.29 18.92
N TYR A 539 -7.51 -10.02 19.19
CA TYR A 539 -8.37 -9.14 20.00
C TYR A 539 -8.64 -7.83 19.30
N THR A 540 -9.80 -7.24 19.53
CA THR A 540 -10.22 -6.01 18.87
C THR A 540 -10.94 -5.08 19.82
N ARG A 541 -10.95 -3.79 19.46
CA ARG A 541 -11.77 -2.76 20.08
C ARG A 541 -12.09 -1.66 19.07
N THR A 542 -13.21 -0.96 19.30
CA THR A 542 -13.65 0.12 18.40
C THR A 542 -13.79 1.44 19.15
N TYR A 543 -13.66 2.54 18.40
CA TYR A 543 -13.68 3.89 18.91
C TYR A 543 -14.77 4.73 18.22
N SER A 544 -15.21 5.81 18.86
CA SER A 544 -16.31 6.66 18.38
C SER A 544 -16.02 7.37 17.06
N ASN A 545 -14.76 7.47 16.66
CA ASN A 545 -14.31 7.97 15.35
C ASN A 545 -14.39 6.92 14.22
N ARG A 546 -15.08 5.79 14.43
CA ARG A 546 -15.18 4.69 13.44
C ARG A 546 -13.82 4.04 13.12
N MET A 547 -12.85 4.18 14.02
CA MET A 547 -11.61 3.41 13.99
C MET A 547 -11.83 2.07 14.70
N THR A 548 -11.31 1.00 14.10
CA THR A 548 -11.15 -0.30 14.76
C THR A 548 -9.67 -0.60 14.88
N PHE A 549 -9.26 -1.01 16.07
CA PHE A 549 -7.94 -1.60 16.29
C PHE A 549 -8.09 -3.10 16.49
N ALA A 550 -7.24 -3.91 15.86
CA ALA A 550 -7.19 -5.35 16.06
C ALA A 550 -5.75 -5.87 16.19
N THR A 551 -5.50 -6.76 17.13
CA THR A 551 -4.33 -7.64 17.06
C THR A 551 -4.68 -8.88 16.25
N VAL A 552 -3.67 -9.39 15.55
CA VAL A 552 -3.72 -10.69 14.87
C VAL A 552 -2.78 -11.62 15.61
N LYS A 553 -3.33 -12.67 16.20
CA LYS A 553 -2.58 -13.67 16.96
C LYS A 553 -1.85 -14.57 15.97
N ALA A 554 -0.53 -14.69 16.10
CA ALA A 554 0.21 -15.69 15.35
C ALA A 554 -0.35 -17.10 15.61
N ARG A 555 -0.35 -17.92 14.56
CA ARG A 555 -0.65 -19.34 14.65
C ARG A 555 0.64 -20.12 14.69
#